data_AF-A0A091HUE9-F1
#
_entry.id   AF-A0A091HUE9-F1
#
_cell.length_a   1.000
_cell.length_b   1.000
_cell.length_c   1.000
_cell.angle_alpha   90.00
_cell.angle_beta   90.00
_cell.angle_gamma   90.00
#
_symmetry.space_group_name_H-M   'P 1'
#
loop_
_entity.id
_entity.type
_entity.pdbx_description
1 polymer ?
#
loop_
_entity_poly.entity_id
_entity_poly.type
_entity_poly.pdbx_seq_one_letter_code
_entity_poly.pdbx_strand_id
1 'polypeptide(L)'
;MALNEAENARQRARREERLRKEEEEHRRQKLQAAENNSRKREAFLKEKEKEVLQLQEEAKTFITPENLEARIEECLDNPQNYNFAIDKEGRIVKRTQLS
;
A
#
# COMPACT_ATOMS: atom_id res chain seq x y z
N MET A 1 64.19 6.05 5.01
CA MET A 1 62.89 5.92 5.74
C MET A 1 61.96 7.11 5.47
N ALA A 2 62.46 8.35 5.44
CA ALA A 2 61.66 9.57 5.19
C ALA A 2 60.77 9.56 3.91
N LEU A 3 61.21 8.97 2.79
CA LEU A 3 60.39 8.88 1.56
C LEU A 3 59.14 8.00 1.74
N ASN A 4 59.24 6.93 2.53
CA ASN A 4 58.10 6.05 2.82
C ASN A 4 57.07 6.76 3.72
N GLU A 5 57.55 7.51 4.72
CA GLU A 5 56.70 8.31 5.60
C GLU A 5 55.97 9.42 4.84
N ALA A 6 56.66 10.11 3.92
CA ALA A 6 56.06 11.15 3.09
C ALA A 6 54.97 10.59 2.14
N GLU A 7 55.21 9.44 1.51
CA GLU A 7 54.21 8.81 0.64
C GLU A 7 53.02 8.26 1.45
N ASN A 8 53.26 7.72 2.65
CA ASN A 8 52.20 7.30 3.56
C ASN A 8 51.33 8.48 4.01
N ALA A 9 51.93 9.64 4.29
CA ALA A 9 51.19 10.86 4.64
C ALA A 9 50.33 11.34 3.46
N ARG A 10 50.87 11.33 2.23
CA ARG A 10 50.13 11.67 1.02
C ARG A 10 48.94 10.75 0.78
N GLN A 11 49.13 9.44 0.96
CA GLN A 11 48.05 8.47 0.83
C GLN A 11 46.99 8.63 1.92
N ARG A 12 47.40 8.93 3.16
CA ARG A 12 46.47 9.19 4.28
C ARG A 12 45.56 10.39 3.96
N ALA A 13 46.13 11.51 3.51
CA ALA A 13 45.34 12.68 3.13
C ALA A 13 44.31 12.38 2.03
N ARG A 14 44.68 11.58 1.01
CA ARG A 14 43.73 11.13 -0.03
C ARG A 14 42.62 10.24 0.51
N ARG A 15 42.92 9.36 1.47
CA ARG A 15 41.91 8.50 2.12
C ARG A 15 40.95 9.34 2.96
N GLU A 16 41.45 10.32 3.71
CA GLU A 16 40.62 11.22 4.51
C GLU A 16 39.67 12.06 3.65
N GLU A 17 40.15 12.58 2.52
CA GLU A 17 39.30 13.31 1.57
C GLU A 17 38.20 12.40 0.98
N ARG A 18 38.55 11.16 0.60
CA ARG A 18 37.58 10.19 0.09
C ARG A 18 36.53 9.83 1.13
N LEU A 19 36.95 9.53 2.37
CA LEU A 19 36.04 9.19 3.46
C LEU A 19 35.06 10.32 3.77
N ARG A 20 35.50 11.59 3.73
CA ARG A 20 34.60 12.74 3.90
C ARG A 20 33.52 12.79 2.82
N LYS A 21 33.90 12.59 1.55
CA LYS A 21 32.94 12.56 0.44
C LYS A 21 31.96 11.39 0.55
N GLU A 22 32.46 10.20 0.91
CA GLU A 22 31.62 9.01 1.14
C GLU A 22 30.65 9.22 2.31
N GLU A 23 31.08 9.89 3.39
CA GLU A 23 30.23 10.18 4.55
C GLU A 23 29.12 11.20 4.21
N GLU A 24 29.45 12.26 3.47
CA GLU A 24 28.47 13.22 2.97
C GLU A 24 27.44 12.56 2.04
N GLU A 25 27.89 11.72 1.11
CA GLU A 25 27.01 11.00 0.20
C GLU A 25 26.11 10.02 0.95
N HIS A 26 26.66 9.24 1.88
CA HIS A 26 25.90 8.31 2.69
C HIS A 26 24.88 9.03 3.57
N ARG A 27 25.22 10.21 4.12
CA ARG A 27 24.28 11.04 4.86
C ARG A 27 23.13 11.52 3.97
N ARG A 28 23.43 11.95 2.73
CA ARG A 28 22.40 12.35 1.75
C ARG A 28 21.48 11.18 1.39
N GLN A 29 22.04 10.01 1.12
CA GLN A 29 21.27 8.80 0.80
C GLN A 29 20.36 8.38 1.96
N LYS A 30 20.85 8.43 3.20
CA LYS A 30 20.06 8.15 4.40
C LYS A 30 18.87 9.10 4.56
N LEU A 31 19.08 10.39 4.36
CA LEU A 31 18.00 11.39 4.42
C LEU A 31 16.94 11.13 3.36
N GLN A 32 17.36 10.88 2.11
CA GLN A 32 16.44 10.58 1.02
C GLN A 32 15.68 9.27 1.25
N ALA A 33 16.33 8.24 1.78
CA ALA A 33 15.69 6.98 2.13
C ALA A 33 14.65 7.16 3.24
N ALA A 34 14.97 7.96 4.27
CA ALA A 34 14.03 8.27 5.35
C ALA A 34 12.80 9.03 4.85
N GLU A 35 12.99 10.04 3.99
CA GLU A 35 11.88 10.80 3.39
C GLU A 35 10.98 9.90 2.53
N ASN A 36 11.58 9.08 1.67
CA ASN A 36 10.85 8.13 0.83
C ASN A 36 10.07 7.11 1.66
N ASN A 37 10.66 6.61 2.75
CA ASN A 37 9.98 5.69 3.65
C ASN A 37 8.81 6.36 4.37
N SER A 38 8.99 7.61 4.83
CA SER A 38 7.93 8.39 5.44
C SER A 38 6.74 8.58 4.50
N ARG A 39 7.00 8.96 3.24
CA ARG A 39 5.96 9.14 2.21
C ARG A 39 5.21 7.84 1.91
N LYS A 40 5.93 6.72 1.77
CA LYS A 40 5.32 5.40 1.56
C LYS A 40 4.45 5.00 2.75
N ARG A 41 4.93 5.25 3.97
CA ARG A 41 4.19 4.94 5.19
C ARG A 41 2.91 5.77 5.30
N GLU A 42 2.99 7.06 5.02
CA GLU A 42 1.82 7.95 5.02
C GLU A 42 0.78 7.51 3.99
N ALA A 43 1.20 7.21 2.75
CA ALA A 43 0.30 6.71 1.72
C ALA A 43 -0.39 5.41 2.13
N PHE A 44 0.36 4.46 2.70
CA PHE A 44 -0.18 3.20 3.20
C PHE A 44 -1.18 3.41 4.35
N LEU A 45 -0.86 4.28 5.31
CA LEU A 45 -1.78 4.58 6.42
C LEU A 45 -3.09 5.18 5.90
N LYS A 46 -3.02 6.10 4.94
CA LYS A 46 -4.21 6.71 4.34
C LYS A 46 -5.06 5.72 3.56
N GLU A 47 -4.45 4.75 2.89
CA GLU A 47 -5.17 3.67 2.21
C GLU A 47 -5.89 2.78 3.22
N LYS A 48 -5.19 2.37 4.29
CA LYS A 48 -5.79 1.56 5.36
C LYS A 48 -6.88 2.28 6.12
N GLU A 49 -6.75 3.57 6.34
CA GLU A 49 -7.82 4.38 6.94
C GLU A 49 -9.09 4.36 6.07
N LYS A 50 -8.95 4.48 4.74
CA LYS A 50 -10.10 4.37 3.83
C LYS A 50 -10.75 2.99 3.87
N GLU A 51 -9.96 1.92 3.88
CA GLU A 51 -10.47 0.55 4.01
C GLU A 51 -11.28 0.37 5.31
N VAL A 52 -10.76 0.89 6.43
CA VAL A 52 -11.46 0.83 7.72
C VAL A 52 -12.77 1.61 7.69
N LEU A 53 -12.79 2.82 7.10
CA LEU A 53 -14.01 3.62 6.96
C LEU A 53 -15.04 2.91 6.07
N GLN A 54 -14.62 2.31 4.96
CA GLN A 54 -15.51 1.51 4.10
C GLN A 54 -16.12 0.34 4.86
N LEU A 55 -15.30 -0.40 5.60
CA LEU A 55 -15.77 -1.53 6.40
C LEU A 55 -16.71 -1.10 7.53
N GLN A 56 -16.50 0.08 8.13
CA GLN A 56 -17.43 0.63 9.14
C GLN A 56 -18.81 0.91 8.55
N GLU A 57 -18.87 1.40 7.31
CA GLU A 57 -20.15 1.61 6.61
C GLU A 57 -20.80 0.28 6.22
N GLU A 58 -20.04 -0.68 5.68
CA GLU A 58 -20.53 -2.01 5.35
C GLU A 58 -21.03 -2.77 6.58
N ALA A 59 -20.36 -2.63 7.73
CA ALA A 59 -20.71 -3.31 8.97
C ALA A 59 -22.11 -2.93 9.48
N LYS A 60 -22.63 -1.75 9.13
CA LYS A 60 -24.01 -1.34 9.45
C LYS A 60 -25.05 -2.23 8.79
N THR A 61 -24.69 -2.89 7.69
CA THR A 61 -25.58 -3.78 6.93
C THR A 61 -25.46 -5.26 7.35
N PHE A 62 -24.61 -5.57 8.33
CA PHE A 62 -24.44 -6.93 8.80
C PHE A 62 -25.68 -7.45 9.51
N ILE A 63 -25.89 -8.76 9.38
CA ILE A 63 -26.98 -9.43 10.07
C ILE A 63 -26.57 -9.62 11.52
N THR A 64 -27.37 -9.07 12.43
CA THR A 64 -27.24 -9.21 13.89
C THR A 64 -28.45 -9.97 14.42
N PRO A 65 -28.40 -10.53 15.65
CA PRO A 65 -29.54 -11.24 16.22
C PRO A 65 -30.84 -10.41 16.24
N GLU A 66 -30.72 -9.08 16.37
CA GLU A 66 -31.84 -8.16 16.44
C GLU A 66 -32.50 -7.89 15.08
N ASN A 67 -31.75 -7.92 13.99
CA ASN A 67 -32.27 -7.65 12.63
C ASN A 67 -32.54 -8.94 11.82
N LEU A 68 -32.27 -10.11 12.39
CA LEU A 68 -32.29 -11.39 11.71
C LEU A 68 -33.64 -11.70 11.05
N GLU A 69 -34.75 -11.61 11.79
CA GLU A 69 -36.08 -11.93 11.27
C GLU A 69 -36.48 -11.01 10.12
N ALA A 70 -36.23 -9.71 10.26
CA ALA A 70 -36.52 -8.72 9.22
C ALA A 70 -35.71 -8.97 7.94
N ARG A 71 -34.43 -9.36 8.06
CA ARG A 71 -33.57 -9.68 6.92
C ARG A 71 -33.96 -10.99 6.23
N ILE A 72 -34.51 -11.96 6.96
CA ILE A 72 -35.04 -13.20 6.36
C ILE A 72 -36.24 -12.89 5.46
N GLU A 73 -37.21 -12.13 5.97
CA GLU A 73 -38.41 -11.77 5.19
C GLU A 73 -38.06 -10.97 3.93
N GLU A 74 -37.18 -9.96 4.06
CA GLU A 74 -36.71 -9.15 2.92
C GLU A 74 -36.06 -10.00 1.82
N CYS A 75 -35.28 -11.03 2.20
CA CYS A 75 -34.63 -11.93 1.28
C CYS A 75 -35.60 -12.92 0.60
N LEU A 76 -36.70 -13.29 1.27
CA LEU A 76 -37.75 -14.12 0.68
C LEU A 76 -38.57 -13.32 -0.35
N ASP A 77 -38.84 -12.04 -0.05
CA ASP A 77 -39.59 -11.14 -0.94
C ASP A 77 -38.77 -10.67 -2.15
N ASN A 78 -37.44 -10.54 -2.00
CA ASN A 78 -36.55 -10.04 -3.04
C ASN A 78 -35.47 -11.07 -3.44
N PRO A 79 -35.84 -12.11 -4.21
CA PRO A 79 -34.87 -13.06 -4.74
C PRO A 79 -33.87 -12.38 -5.68
N GLN A 80 -32.56 -12.60 -5.44
CA GLN A 80 -31.49 -11.98 -6.21
C GLN A 80 -30.93 -12.96 -7.26
N ASN A 81 -30.90 -12.56 -8.53
CA ASN A 81 -30.38 -13.39 -9.62
C ASN A 81 -28.97 -12.93 -10.04
N TYR A 82 -27.97 -13.79 -9.79
CA TYR A 82 -26.59 -13.57 -10.19
C TYR A 82 -26.23 -14.17 -11.56
N ASN A 83 -27.18 -14.76 -12.30
CA ASN A 83 -26.92 -15.31 -13.62
C ASN A 83 -26.68 -14.21 -14.65
N PHE A 84 -25.53 -14.28 -15.31
CA PHE A 84 -25.20 -13.46 -16.46
C PHE A 84 -24.50 -14.31 -17.52
N ALA A 85 -24.67 -13.93 -18.78
CA ALA A 85 -23.93 -14.51 -19.90
C ALA A 85 -22.81 -13.57 -20.33
N ILE A 86 -21.79 -14.10 -21.00
CA ILE A 86 -20.71 -13.33 -21.61
C ILE A 86 -20.63 -13.73 -23.09
N ASP A 87 -20.55 -12.76 -23.99
CA ASP A 87 -20.35 -13.00 -25.43
C ASP A 87 -18.86 -13.27 -25.77
N LYS A 88 -18.58 -13.55 -27.06
CA LYS A 88 -17.20 -13.81 -27.53
C LYS A 88 -16.31 -12.57 -27.44
N GLU A 89 -16.91 -11.39 -27.38
CA GLU A 89 -16.28 -10.08 -27.25
C GLU A 89 -16.09 -9.65 -25.79
N GLY A 90 -16.48 -10.50 -24.82
CA GLY A 90 -16.32 -10.26 -23.39
C GLY A 90 -17.40 -9.36 -22.76
N ARG A 91 -18.48 -9.04 -23.47
CA ARG A 91 -19.58 -8.21 -22.96
C ARG A 91 -20.53 -9.04 -22.11
N ILE A 92 -20.93 -8.47 -20.97
CA ILE A 92 -21.85 -9.10 -20.02
C ILE A 92 -23.30 -8.85 -20.47
N VAL A 93 -24.06 -9.92 -20.71
CA VAL A 93 -25.50 -9.89 -20.95
C VAL A 93 -26.21 -10.41 -19.71
N LYS A 94 -26.75 -9.51 -18.89
CA LYS A 94 -27.58 -9.89 -17.73
C LYS A 94 -28.97 -10.25 -18.21
N ARG A 95 -29.42 -11.49 -17.98
CA ARG A 95 -30.82 -11.88 -18.14
C ARG A 95 -31.57 -11.51 -16.87
N THR A 96 -32.19 -10.34 -16.84
CA THR A 96 -33.07 -9.98 -15.72
C THR A 96 -34.51 -10.33 -16.11
N GLN A 97 -35.02 -11.47 -15.64
CA GLN A 97 -36.43 -11.63 -15.23
C GLN A 97 -36.48 -12.69 -14.13
N LEU A 98 -36.87 -12.25 -12.93
CA LEU A 98 -37.46 -13.12 -11.91
C LEU A 98 -38.97 -12.99 -12.11
N SER A 99 -39.62 -14.12 -12.40
CA SER A 99 -41.09 -14.23 -12.40
C SER A 99 -41.60 -14.44 -10.99
#